data_AF-A0A955HWT7-F1
#
_entry.id   AF-A0A955HWT7-F1
#
_cell.length_a   1.000
_cell.length_b   1.000
_cell.length_c   1.000
_cell.angle_alpha   90.00
_cell.angle_beta   90.00
_cell.angle_gamma   90.00
#
_symmetry.space_group_name_H-M   'P 1'
#
loop_
_entity.id
_entity.type
_entity.pdbx_description
1 polymer ?
#
loop_
_entity_poly.entity_id
_entity_poly.type
_entity_poly.pdbx_seq_one_letter_code
_entity_poly.pdbx_strand_id
1 'polypeptide(L)'
;MNIPKIGEQLQPQQIEFLDVVAKSCRSTIISMLKQSQSGHPGGSLSCIDYLTLLYSFIISQTGEEIVVSNGHISPAVYSILAEMGYIPKEDVINTFRQVGSIYEGHVTRHVDGVHYGTGPLGIGVSVAA
;
A
#
# COMPACT_ATOMS: atom_id res chain seq x y z
N MET A 1 -16.15 -5.76 -13.30
CA MET A 1 -15.12 -6.77 -13.59
C MET A 1 -15.25 -7.86 -12.55
N ASN A 2 -15.10 -9.14 -12.91
CA ASN A 2 -15.13 -10.23 -11.94
C ASN A 2 -13.76 -10.38 -11.27
N ILE A 3 -13.76 -10.45 -9.94
CA ILE A 3 -12.55 -10.75 -9.16
C ILE A 3 -12.17 -12.22 -9.46
N PRO A 4 -10.89 -12.53 -9.74
CA PRO A 4 -10.46 -13.90 -9.99
C PRO A 4 -10.61 -14.76 -8.73
N LYS A 5 -10.90 -16.06 -8.88
CA LYS A 5 -10.78 -16.97 -7.74
C LYS A 5 -9.30 -17.17 -7.41
N ILE A 6 -9.01 -17.28 -6.12
CA ILE A 6 -7.65 -17.53 -5.64
C ILE A 6 -7.15 -18.87 -6.23
N GLY A 7 -5.98 -18.83 -6.86
CA GLY A 7 -5.36 -19.98 -7.52
C GLY A 7 -5.66 -20.11 -9.02
N GLU A 8 -6.57 -19.30 -9.58
CA GLU A 8 -6.81 -19.24 -11.03
C GLU A 8 -5.83 -18.31 -11.74
N GLN A 9 -5.57 -18.57 -13.02
CA GLN A 9 -4.78 -17.65 -13.86
C GLN A 9 -5.57 -16.38 -14.16
N LEU A 10 -4.88 -15.23 -14.07
CA LEU A 10 -5.46 -13.93 -14.37
C LEU A 10 -5.78 -13.81 -15.86
N GLN A 11 -6.98 -13.32 -16.14
CA GLN A 11 -7.42 -12.96 -17.48
C GLN A 11 -6.83 -11.60 -17.90
N PRO A 12 -6.69 -11.33 -19.22
CA PRO A 12 -6.10 -10.08 -19.69
C PRO A 12 -6.73 -8.82 -19.10
N GLN A 13 -8.06 -8.78 -18.93
CA GLN A 13 -8.75 -7.63 -18.34
C GLN A 13 -8.38 -7.42 -16.88
N GLN A 14 -8.15 -8.50 -16.12
CA GLN A 14 -7.73 -8.41 -14.71
C GLN A 14 -6.30 -7.88 -14.61
N ILE A 15 -5.42 -8.29 -15.52
CA ILE A 15 -4.05 -7.75 -15.61
C ILE A 15 -4.10 -6.26 -15.94
N GLU A 16 -4.90 -5.86 -16.93
CA GLU A 16 -5.07 -4.45 -17.30
C GLU A 16 -5.59 -3.60 -16.14
N PHE A 17 -6.54 -4.13 -15.35
CA PHE A 17 -7.00 -3.46 -14.13
C PHE A 17 -5.88 -3.27 -13.12
N LEU A 18 -5.10 -4.32 -12.83
CA LEU A 18 -3.95 -4.22 -11.93
C LEU A 18 -2.93 -3.18 -12.43
N ASP A 19 -2.66 -3.12 -13.73
CA ASP A 19 -1.77 -2.12 -14.33
C ASP A 19 -2.28 -0.69 -14.11
N VAL A 20 -3.59 -0.46 -14.27
CA VAL A 20 -4.20 0.85 -14.06
C VAL A 20 -4.09 1.26 -12.59
N VAL A 21 -4.44 0.38 -11.66
CA VAL A 21 -4.36 0.66 -10.22
C VAL A 21 -2.90 0.88 -9.81
N ALA A 22 -1.98 0.03 -10.26
CA ALA A 22 -0.57 0.17 -9.93
C ALA A 22 0.03 1.46 -10.50
N LYS A 23 -0.38 1.91 -11.70
CA LYS A 23 0.03 3.22 -12.25
C LYS A 23 -0.50 4.39 -11.40
N SER A 24 -1.75 4.32 -10.95
CA SER A 24 -2.34 5.32 -10.05
C SER A 24 -1.62 5.37 -8.69
N CYS A 25 -1.32 4.21 -8.11
CA CYS A 25 -0.51 4.11 -6.90
C CYS A 25 0.88 4.73 -7.09
N ARG A 26 1.58 4.44 -8.20
CA ARG A 26 2.88 5.06 -8.50
C ARG A 26 2.81 6.59 -8.56
N SER A 27 1.77 7.14 -9.19
CA SER A 27 1.54 8.59 -9.21
C SER A 27 1.35 9.17 -7.80
N THR A 28 0.56 8.47 -6.97
CA THR A 28 0.31 8.84 -5.57
C THR A 28 1.60 8.78 -4.74
N ILE A 29 2.41 7.73 -4.90
CA ILE A 29 3.73 7.58 -4.26
C ILE A 29 4.62 8.77 -4.60
N ILE A 30 4.77 9.09 -5.89
CA ILE A 30 5.62 10.22 -6.30
C ILE A 30 5.08 11.55 -5.78
N SER A 31 3.75 11.74 -5.74
CA SER A 31 3.11 12.93 -5.20
C SER A 31 3.39 13.10 -3.70
N MET A 32 3.22 12.04 -2.91
CA MET A 32 3.57 12.02 -1.47
C MET A 32 5.03 12.40 -1.23
N LEU A 33 5.96 11.77 -1.97
CA LEU A 33 7.39 12.01 -1.83
C LEU A 33 7.79 13.41 -2.27
N LYS A 34 7.15 13.94 -3.33
CA LYS A 34 7.36 15.32 -3.76
C LYS A 34 6.85 16.31 -2.71
N GLN A 35 5.71 16.05 -2.09
CA GLN A 35 5.17 16.95 -1.07
C GLN A 35 6.03 16.94 0.21
N SER A 36 6.45 15.75 0.66
CA SER A 36 7.22 15.58 1.90
C SER A 36 8.72 15.85 1.75
N GLN A 37 9.22 15.96 0.51
CA GLN A 37 10.65 16.06 0.17
C GLN A 37 11.51 14.94 0.79
N SER A 38 10.91 13.79 1.11
CA SER A 38 11.60 12.70 1.80
C SER A 38 10.89 11.35 1.66
N GLY A 39 11.66 10.26 1.67
CA GLY A 39 11.16 8.88 1.68
C GLY A 39 11.94 7.96 0.75
N HIS A 40 11.41 6.76 0.53
CA HIS A 40 12.11 5.67 -0.18
C HIS A 40 11.37 5.28 -1.46
N PRO A 41 11.61 5.98 -2.58
CA PRO A 41 10.92 5.70 -3.84
C PRO A 41 11.23 4.29 -4.37
N GLY A 42 12.49 3.86 -4.32
CA GLY A 42 12.91 2.57 -4.89
C GLY A 42 12.16 1.38 -4.29
N GLY A 43 12.09 1.29 -2.96
CA GLY A 43 11.37 0.21 -2.28
C GLY A 43 9.86 0.27 -2.48
N SER A 44 9.29 1.48 -2.54
CA SER A 44 7.84 1.66 -2.75
C SER A 44 7.42 1.28 -4.18
N LEU A 45 8.17 1.73 -5.18
CA LEU A 45 7.86 1.50 -6.58
C LEU A 45 8.12 0.06 -7.02
N SER A 46 9.09 -0.64 -6.41
CA SER A 46 9.44 -2.02 -6.78
C SER A 46 8.41 -3.07 -6.33
N CYS A 47 7.64 -2.78 -5.28
CA CYS A 47 6.67 -3.74 -4.72
C CYS A 47 5.21 -3.43 -5.08
N ILE A 48 4.93 -2.31 -5.74
CA ILE A 48 3.54 -1.83 -5.87
C ILE A 48 2.66 -2.72 -6.76
N ASP A 49 3.22 -3.41 -7.76
CA ASP A 49 2.44 -4.38 -8.56
C ASP A 49 1.98 -5.56 -7.71
N TYR A 50 2.88 -6.06 -6.84
CA TYR A 50 2.55 -7.13 -5.90
C TYR A 50 1.49 -6.68 -4.89
N LEU A 51 1.64 -5.51 -4.28
CA LEU A 51 0.65 -4.99 -3.33
C LEU A 51 -0.70 -4.73 -4.02
N THR A 52 -0.69 -4.26 -5.26
CA THR A 52 -1.93 -4.04 -6.02
C THR A 52 -2.69 -5.35 -6.24
N LEU A 53 -1.99 -6.42 -6.62
CA LEU A 53 -2.59 -7.75 -6.73
C LEU A 53 -3.09 -8.27 -5.38
N LEU A 54 -2.24 -8.19 -4.35
CA LEU A 54 -2.54 -8.69 -3.01
C LEU A 54 -3.79 -8.03 -2.43
N TYR A 55 -3.86 -6.71 -2.44
CA TYR A 55 -5.00 -5.97 -1.88
C TYR A 55 -6.25 -6.09 -2.74
N SER A 56 -6.12 -5.93 -4.06
CA SER A 56 -7.30 -5.86 -4.93
C SER A 56 -7.97 -7.21 -5.10
N PHE A 57 -7.21 -8.30 -5.12
CA PHE A 57 -7.72 -9.63 -5.45
C PHE A 57 -7.61 -10.66 -4.35
N ILE A 58 -6.78 -10.50 -3.31
CA ILE A 58 -6.70 -11.49 -2.22
C ILE A 58 -7.37 -10.94 -0.97
N ILE A 59 -6.83 -9.87 -0.39
CA ILE A 59 -7.32 -9.29 0.86
C ILE A 59 -8.77 -8.81 0.74
N SER A 60 -9.16 -8.23 -0.41
CA SER A 60 -10.55 -7.83 -0.66
C SER A 60 -11.56 -8.99 -0.57
N GLN A 61 -11.11 -10.23 -0.82
CA GLN A 61 -11.93 -11.43 -0.75
C GLN A 61 -11.82 -12.12 0.62
N THR A 62 -10.62 -12.19 1.19
CA THR A 62 -10.36 -12.96 2.42
C THR A 62 -10.57 -12.15 3.69
N GLY A 63 -10.39 -10.83 3.63
CA GLY A 63 -10.36 -9.97 4.80
C GLY A 63 -9.18 -10.25 5.74
N GLU A 64 -8.17 -11.00 5.28
CA GLU A 64 -7.01 -11.33 6.10
C GLU A 64 -6.15 -10.11 6.38
N GLU A 65 -5.68 -10.01 7.62
CA GLU A 65 -4.74 -8.98 8.03
C GLU A 65 -3.35 -9.27 7.45
N ILE A 66 -2.62 -8.22 7.06
CA ILE A 66 -1.24 -8.36 6.59
C ILE A 66 -0.26 -7.52 7.42
N VAL A 67 0.96 -8.03 7.53
CA VAL A 67 2.09 -7.32 8.12
C VAL A 67 3.10 -6.95 7.03
N VAL A 68 3.18 -5.67 6.69
CA VAL A 68 4.19 -5.16 5.76
C VAL A 68 5.50 -4.95 6.53
N SER A 69 6.36 -5.97 6.59
CA SER A 69 7.53 -5.98 7.48
C SER A 69 8.62 -4.94 7.17
N ASN A 70 8.69 -4.41 5.95
CA ASN A 70 9.65 -3.41 5.52
C ASN A 70 9.04 -2.00 5.58
N GLY A 71 8.70 -1.52 6.78
CA GLY A 71 7.82 -0.35 6.95
C GLY A 71 8.24 0.96 6.26
N HIS A 72 9.48 1.09 5.82
CA HIS A 72 9.94 2.25 5.06
C HIS A 72 9.29 2.39 3.66
N ILE A 73 8.55 1.36 3.19
CA ILE A 73 7.70 1.42 1.98
C ILE A 73 6.30 1.97 2.26
N SER A 74 6.10 2.70 3.35
CA SER A 74 4.79 3.28 3.72
C SER A 74 4.08 4.05 2.59
N PRO A 75 4.76 4.78 1.68
CA PRO A 75 4.09 5.36 0.51
C PRO A 75 3.36 4.32 -0.35
N ALA A 76 3.94 3.14 -0.57
CA ALA A 76 3.29 2.09 -1.35
C ALA A 76 2.04 1.56 -0.63
N VAL A 77 2.16 1.29 0.67
CA VAL A 77 1.04 0.81 1.51
C VAL A 77 -0.10 1.82 1.52
N TYR A 78 0.19 3.09 1.80
CA TYR A 78 -0.86 4.11 1.85
C TYR A 78 -1.45 4.38 0.47
N SER A 79 -0.66 4.29 -0.60
CA SER A 79 -1.20 4.45 -1.96
C SER A 79 -2.23 3.37 -2.31
N ILE A 80 -1.98 2.09 -2.00
CA ILE A 80 -2.94 1.03 -2.29
C ILE A 80 -4.14 1.06 -1.35
N LEU A 81 -3.95 1.38 -0.06
CA LEU A 81 -5.06 1.57 0.87
C LEU A 81 -5.99 2.71 0.42
N ALA A 82 -5.44 3.78 -0.17
CA ALA A 82 -6.23 4.85 -0.75
C ALA A 82 -7.01 4.42 -2.00
N GLU A 83 -6.45 3.56 -2.87
CA GLU A 83 -7.20 2.99 -4.00
C GLU A 83 -8.30 2.04 -3.55
N MET A 84 -8.07 1.30 -2.48
CA MET A 84 -9.06 0.39 -1.89
C MET A 84 -10.12 1.12 -1.06
N GLY A 85 -9.98 2.44 -0.87
CA GLY A 85 -10.95 3.27 -0.16
C GLY A 85 -10.87 3.21 1.37
N TYR A 86 -9.79 2.65 1.95
CA TYR A 86 -9.56 2.67 3.40
C TYR A 86 -9.23 4.08 3.90
N ILE A 87 -8.54 4.88 3.09
CA ILE A 87 -8.12 6.23 3.45
C ILE A 87 -8.34 7.23 2.30
N PRO A 88 -8.55 8.53 2.59
CA PRO A 88 -8.72 9.52 1.54
C PRO A 88 -7.40 9.80 0.79
N LYS A 89 -7.41 9.59 -0.53
CA LYS A 89 -6.22 9.79 -1.39
C LYS A 89 -5.65 11.20 -1.33
N GLU A 90 -6.51 12.22 -1.31
CA GLU A 90 -6.06 13.61 -1.24
C GLU A 90 -5.41 13.93 0.10
N ASP A 91 -5.96 13.40 1.20
CA ASP A 91 -5.43 13.63 2.54
C ASP A 91 -4.01 13.06 2.68
N VAL A 92 -3.81 11.80 2.27
CA VAL A 92 -2.47 11.19 2.30
C VAL A 92 -1.47 11.94 1.42
N ILE A 93 -1.85 12.38 0.21
CA ILE A 93 -0.95 13.14 -0.67
C ILE A 93 -0.53 14.46 -0.01
N ASN A 94 -1.48 15.17 0.62
CA ASN A 94 -1.24 16.51 1.15
C ASN A 94 -0.53 16.50 2.50
N THR A 95 -0.74 15.46 3.32
CA THR A 95 -0.30 15.45 4.72
C THR A 95 0.76 14.39 5.04
N PHE A 96 1.20 13.58 4.07
CA PHE A 96 2.29 12.61 4.29
C PHE A 96 3.52 13.24 4.95
N ARG A 97 3.94 12.67 6.08
CA ARG A 97 5.04 13.11 6.96
C ARG A 97 4.91 14.53 7.53
N GLN A 98 3.75 15.16 7.42
CA GLN A 98 3.52 16.46 8.05
C GLN A 98 3.22 16.29 9.54
N VAL A 99 3.60 17.29 10.33
CA VAL A 99 3.33 17.29 11.78
C VAL A 99 1.82 17.26 12.01
N GLY A 100 1.38 16.34 12.88
CA GLY A 100 -0.04 16.14 13.18
C GLY A 100 -0.78 15.23 12.19
N SER A 101 -0.15 14.80 11.11
CA SER A 101 -0.70 13.77 10.22
C SER A 101 -0.49 12.36 10.80
N ILE A 102 -1.46 11.48 10.55
CA ILE A 102 -1.34 10.04 10.84
C ILE A 102 -0.45 9.30 9.82
N TYR A 103 -0.17 9.90 8.65
CA TYR A 103 0.59 9.23 7.58
C TYR A 103 2.09 9.41 7.79
N GLU A 104 2.66 8.50 8.57
CA GLU A 104 4.06 8.51 8.95
C GLU A 104 5.02 8.00 7.87
N GLY A 105 6.31 8.33 8.05
CA GLY A 105 7.38 7.90 7.15
C GLY A 105 7.70 6.40 7.17
N HIS A 106 7.14 5.66 8.13
CA HIS A 106 7.08 4.21 8.18
C HIS A 106 5.62 3.76 8.32
N VAL A 107 5.31 2.51 7.97
CA VAL A 107 3.99 1.91 8.15
C VAL A 107 3.61 2.00 9.62
N THR A 108 2.45 2.60 9.91
CA THR A 108 1.95 2.83 11.26
C THR A 108 0.51 2.35 11.42
N ARG A 109 0.18 1.82 12.59
CA ARG A 109 -1.16 1.28 12.93
C ARG A 109 -2.25 2.35 13.08
N HIS A 110 -1.88 3.62 12.97
CA HIS A 110 -2.82 4.75 13.02
C HIS A 110 -3.58 4.95 11.70
N VAL A 111 -3.14 4.28 10.63
CA VAL A 111 -3.75 4.34 9.30
C VAL A 111 -4.72 3.18 9.15
N ASP A 112 -5.95 3.47 8.75
CA ASP A 112 -6.98 2.45 8.50
C ASP A 112 -6.51 1.43 7.47
N GLY A 113 -6.70 0.15 7.77
CA GLY A 113 -6.18 -0.97 6.98
C GLY A 113 -4.74 -1.40 7.32
N VAL A 114 -4.09 -0.76 8.29
CA VAL A 114 -2.78 -1.19 8.83
C VAL A 114 -2.93 -1.78 10.23
N HIS A 115 -2.72 -3.08 10.35
CA HIS A 115 -2.86 -3.78 11.63
C HIS A 115 -1.62 -3.69 12.52
N TYR A 116 -0.44 -3.53 11.92
CA TYR A 116 0.82 -3.47 12.66
C TYR A 116 1.83 -2.49 12.03
N GLY A 117 2.52 -1.73 12.89
CA GLY A 117 3.56 -0.78 12.48
C GLY A 117 4.97 -1.39 12.46
N THR A 118 5.76 -1.09 11.43
CA THR A 118 7.00 -1.83 11.13
C THR A 118 8.20 -0.93 10.82
N GLY A 119 8.38 0.13 11.61
CA GLY A 119 9.54 1.01 11.51
C GLY A 119 10.89 0.28 11.65
N PRO A 120 11.11 -0.49 12.73
CA PRO A 120 12.28 -1.34 12.89
C PRO A 120 12.20 -2.56 11.95
N LEU A 121 13.22 -2.76 11.11
CA LEU A 121 13.32 -3.98 10.31
C LEU A 121 13.51 -5.21 11.20
N GLY A 122 13.02 -6.36 10.73
CA GLY A 122 13.20 -7.66 11.39
C GLY A 122 12.09 -8.05 12.38
N ILE A 123 11.26 -7.11 12.85
CA ILE A 123 10.18 -7.43 13.80
C ILE A 123 8.94 -8.03 13.13
N GLY A 124 8.66 -7.66 11.87
CA GLY A 124 7.38 -8.01 11.24
C GLY A 124 7.19 -9.51 11.02
N VAL A 125 8.26 -10.26 10.76
CA VAL A 125 8.19 -11.73 10.62
C VAL A 125 7.80 -12.41 11.92
N SER A 126 8.32 -11.94 13.06
CA SER A 126 7.96 -12.51 14.37
C SER A 126 6.52 -12.20 14.77
N VAL A 127 5.99 -11.07 14.31
CA VAL A 127 4.60 -10.66 14.57
C VAL A 127 3.61 -11.42 13.68
N ALA A 128 4.04 -11.83 12.49
CA ALA A 128 3.21 -12.56 11.53
C ALA A 128 3.17 -14.08 11.76
N ALA A 129 4.01 -14.62 12.64
CA ALA A 129 4.13 -16.05 12.94
C ALA A 129 3.18 -16.48 14.07
#